data_AF-A0A5P2H957-F1
#
_entry.id   AF-A0A5P2H957-F1
#
_cell.length_a   1.000
_cell.length_b   1.000
_cell.length_c   1.000
_cell.angle_alpha   90.00
_cell.angle_beta   90.00
_cell.angle_gamma   90.00
#
_symmetry.space_group_name_H-M   'P 1'
#
loop_
_entity.id
_entity.type
_entity.pdbx_description
1 polymer ?
#
loop_
_entity_poly.entity_id
_entity_poly.type
_entity_poly.pdbx_seq_one_letter_code
_entity_poly.pdbx_strand_id
1 'polypeptide(L)'
;MLKEGESLLVGHFSDLHYSPGHLAEADRCFGFAAGDAIDAGCHVGVVSGDSTDHRLDAHTPALSALARRIHQLTAHMPVLMLQGTFSHEPPGTLDLFRLIGSQHPVYVADRIHQVALCDGQFVPSDGAVFAPEEIEVLLALRGTPDVVFTCVPTVNKAVLAAAAGVASAATAVGDHLADYLGAAGAINRLWRAHGVRTIGVSHGTVNGCQTEHGVPMAGFDHEFTIGALFDADCDAFMLGHIHRAQQWEREGRVVAYPGSIGRFHYGEIGAKGYLQWQVSPGHAAATQVQTPARETLCVDFDGPPDMVKLTEVAAGAADKFVRVRWTVNEEHRQLVDRDAILALFSASAEIKLEARVLPAVRSRAEGISRAATLPEKLTRWCELTGVEANPLIDGLSMLETLDAQSIADRVLGGLPEQAVAVQLERAAQVVTGPPVVASLVDMEFDAGTAGPKDSAAPSLAAAEPAMNWLTDDLFA
;
A
#
# COMPACT_ATOMS: atom_id res chain seq x y z
N MET A 1 -35.68 15.33 17.41
CA MET A 1 -35.45 16.49 18.27
C MET A 1 -34.88 15.99 19.59
N LEU A 2 -33.59 16.21 19.81
CA LEU A 2 -32.91 15.83 21.06
C LEU A 2 -33.47 16.63 22.23
N LYS A 3 -33.54 16.04 23.42
CA LYS A 3 -33.94 16.81 24.61
C LYS A 3 -32.81 17.75 25.01
N GLU A 4 -33.18 18.88 25.61
CA GLU A 4 -32.24 19.84 26.20
C GLU A 4 -31.35 19.12 27.23
N GLY A 5 -30.03 19.10 27.01
CA GLY A 5 -29.05 18.41 27.86
C GLY A 5 -28.67 16.97 27.46
N GLU A 6 -29.25 16.40 26.41
CA GLU A 6 -28.90 15.05 25.90
C GLU A 6 -27.67 15.12 24.97
N SER A 7 -26.67 14.26 25.15
CA SER A 7 -25.51 14.22 24.25
C SER A 7 -25.91 13.76 22.86
N LEU A 8 -25.41 14.43 21.82
CA LEU A 8 -25.51 13.97 20.44
C LEU A 8 -24.56 12.80 20.25
N LEU A 9 -25.13 11.63 19.98
CA LEU A 9 -24.40 10.45 19.53
C LEU A 9 -24.07 10.54 18.03
N VAL A 10 -22.80 10.42 17.64
CA VAL A 10 -22.35 10.49 16.23
C VAL A 10 -21.52 9.27 15.87
N GLY A 11 -21.81 8.66 14.72
CA GLY A 11 -20.95 7.63 14.11
C GLY A 11 -19.98 8.29 13.14
N HIS A 12 -18.68 8.29 13.46
CA HIS A 12 -17.63 8.87 12.64
C HIS A 12 -16.80 7.80 11.96
N PHE A 13 -16.97 7.72 10.65
CA PHE A 13 -16.28 6.82 9.73
C PHE A 13 -15.28 7.62 8.89
N SER A 14 -14.18 7.00 8.48
CA SER A 14 -13.20 7.63 7.60
C SER A 14 -12.44 6.58 6.81
N ASP A 15 -11.79 7.02 5.73
CA ASP A 15 -10.78 6.25 5.01
C ASP A 15 -11.31 4.84 4.71
N LEU A 16 -12.45 4.82 3.99
CA LEU A 16 -13.19 3.59 3.69
C LEU A 16 -12.55 2.82 2.54
N HIS A 17 -11.88 3.55 1.63
CA HIS A 17 -11.09 3.01 0.51
C HIS A 17 -11.79 1.91 -0.28
N TYR A 18 -13.06 2.11 -0.64
CA TYR A 18 -13.75 1.17 -1.51
C TYR A 18 -13.07 1.11 -2.87
N SER A 19 -12.76 -0.11 -3.31
CA SER A 19 -12.18 -0.41 -4.61
C SER A 19 -12.43 -1.87 -4.99
N PRO A 20 -12.24 -2.28 -6.25
CA PRO A 20 -12.31 -3.69 -6.60
C PRO A 20 -11.35 -4.57 -5.77
N GLY A 21 -10.17 -4.06 -5.42
CA GLY A 21 -9.17 -4.77 -4.60
C GLY A 21 -9.55 -4.82 -3.11
N HIS A 22 -10.12 -3.74 -2.57
CA HIS A 22 -10.44 -3.62 -1.15
C HIS A 22 -11.89 -3.99 -0.79
N LEU A 23 -12.76 -4.24 -1.77
CA LEU A 23 -14.21 -4.41 -1.56
C LEU A 23 -14.56 -5.39 -0.45
N ALA A 24 -13.95 -6.58 -0.44
CA ALA A 24 -14.27 -7.62 0.53
C ALA A 24 -13.92 -7.22 1.98
N GLU A 25 -12.90 -6.39 2.17
CA GLU A 25 -12.47 -5.89 3.48
C GLU A 25 -13.24 -4.64 3.87
N ALA A 26 -13.33 -3.67 2.95
CA ALA A 26 -14.05 -2.41 3.15
C ALA A 26 -15.54 -2.65 3.46
N ASP A 27 -16.22 -3.53 2.72
CA ASP A 27 -17.65 -3.82 2.96
C ASP A 27 -17.89 -4.65 4.22
N ARG A 28 -16.99 -5.58 4.55
CA ARG A 28 -17.03 -6.31 5.82
C ARG A 28 -16.94 -5.35 7.00
N CYS A 29 -15.99 -4.42 6.97
CA CYS A 29 -15.73 -3.51 8.08
C CYS A 29 -16.77 -2.38 8.15
N PHE A 30 -17.04 -1.70 7.03
CA PHE A 30 -18.01 -0.62 7.01
C PHE A 30 -19.45 -1.13 7.18
N GLY A 31 -19.76 -2.33 6.66
CA GLY A 31 -21.05 -2.97 6.88
C GLY A 31 -21.31 -3.26 8.36
N PHE A 32 -20.29 -3.75 9.09
CA PHE A 32 -20.35 -3.89 10.54
C PHE A 32 -20.51 -2.53 11.22
N ALA A 33 -19.63 -1.57 10.92
CA ALA A 33 -19.64 -0.25 11.56
C ALA A 33 -20.96 0.51 11.35
N ALA A 34 -21.53 0.44 10.15
CA ALA A 34 -22.83 1.03 9.85
C ALA A 34 -23.96 0.35 10.63
N GLY A 35 -23.95 -0.98 10.72
CA GLY A 35 -24.91 -1.73 11.54
C GLY A 35 -24.83 -1.38 13.02
N ASP A 36 -23.61 -1.40 13.58
CA ASP A 36 -23.36 -1.10 14.99
C ASP A 36 -23.77 0.34 15.34
N ALA A 37 -23.43 1.32 14.49
CA ALA A 37 -23.86 2.71 14.68
C ALA A 37 -25.38 2.89 14.64
N ILE A 38 -26.09 2.14 13.79
CA ILE A 38 -27.56 2.14 13.74
C ILE A 38 -28.13 1.54 15.03
N ASP A 39 -27.62 0.38 15.46
CA ASP A 39 -28.07 -0.32 16.66
C ASP A 39 -27.78 0.49 17.94
N ALA A 40 -26.68 1.23 17.97
CA ALA A 40 -26.31 2.15 19.04
C ALA A 40 -27.18 3.42 19.08
N GLY A 41 -28.00 3.67 18.06
CA GLY A 41 -28.85 4.85 17.96
C GLY A 41 -28.07 6.13 17.68
N CYS A 42 -27.01 6.06 16.86
CA CYS A 42 -26.33 7.26 16.36
C CYS A 42 -27.35 8.21 15.68
N HIS A 43 -27.29 9.49 16.03
CA HIS A 43 -28.22 10.50 15.52
C HIS A 43 -27.80 11.04 14.15
N VAL A 44 -26.52 10.97 13.84
CA VAL A 44 -25.92 11.42 12.57
C VAL A 44 -24.70 10.58 12.28
N GLY A 45 -24.49 10.27 10.99
CA GLY A 45 -23.29 9.64 10.48
C GLY A 45 -22.38 10.67 9.82
N VAL A 46 -21.07 10.58 10.04
CA VAL A 46 -20.06 11.44 9.40
C VAL A 46 -19.04 10.56 8.71
N VAL A 47 -18.83 10.76 7.40
CA VAL A 47 -17.73 10.18 6.63
C VAL A 47 -16.72 11.28 6.34
N SER A 48 -15.55 11.26 7.00
CA SER A 48 -14.56 12.35 6.92
C SER A 48 -13.59 12.24 5.74
N GLY A 49 -14.03 11.70 4.60
CA GLY A 49 -13.25 11.62 3.36
C GLY A 49 -12.69 10.24 3.03
N ASP A 50 -12.13 10.14 1.82
CA ASP A 50 -11.53 8.94 1.21
C ASP A 50 -12.43 7.70 1.30
N SER A 51 -13.69 7.88 0.87
CA SER A 51 -14.67 6.79 0.78
C SER A 51 -14.29 5.77 -0.30
N THR A 52 -13.57 6.21 -1.33
CA THR A 52 -13.02 5.39 -2.42
C THR A 52 -11.51 5.38 -2.39
N ASP A 53 -10.89 4.28 -2.82
CA ASP A 53 -9.43 4.10 -2.85
C ASP A 53 -8.76 4.86 -4.01
N HIS A 54 -9.52 5.10 -5.06
CA HIS A 54 -9.13 5.83 -6.26
C HIS A 54 -10.42 6.15 -7.02
N ARG A 55 -10.28 6.88 -8.13
CA ARG A 55 -11.38 7.09 -9.07
C ARG A 55 -12.07 5.77 -9.45
N LEU A 56 -13.31 5.59 -9.04
CA LEU A 56 -14.13 4.45 -9.44
C LEU A 56 -15.01 4.77 -10.63
N ASP A 57 -15.11 3.82 -11.57
CA ASP A 57 -16.15 3.86 -12.59
C ASP A 57 -17.51 3.53 -11.98
N ALA A 58 -18.57 4.17 -12.50
CA ALA A 58 -19.92 4.07 -11.95
C ALA A 58 -20.49 2.63 -11.93
N HIS A 59 -20.01 1.77 -12.83
CA HIS A 59 -20.43 0.38 -12.96
C HIS A 59 -19.71 -0.58 -12.01
N THR A 60 -18.71 -0.11 -11.25
CA THR A 60 -17.93 -0.98 -10.37
C THR A 60 -18.80 -1.50 -9.21
N PRO A 61 -18.68 -2.79 -8.85
CA PRO A 61 -19.36 -3.33 -7.67
C PRO A 61 -19.00 -2.58 -6.39
N ALA A 62 -17.77 -2.07 -6.29
CA ALA A 62 -17.30 -1.31 -5.13
C ALA A 62 -18.10 -0.03 -4.91
N LEU A 63 -18.36 0.77 -5.95
CA LEU A 63 -19.20 1.96 -5.81
C LEU A 63 -20.63 1.60 -5.43
N SER A 64 -21.20 0.53 -6.02
CA SER A 64 -22.54 0.07 -5.67
C SER A 64 -22.63 -0.41 -4.21
N ALA A 65 -21.61 -1.09 -3.69
CA ALA A 65 -21.56 -1.53 -2.30
C ALA A 65 -21.49 -0.33 -1.35
N LEU A 66 -20.59 0.62 -1.60
CA LEU A 66 -20.50 1.87 -0.83
C LEU A 66 -21.85 2.62 -0.82
N ALA A 67 -22.46 2.81 -1.99
CA ALA A 67 -23.78 3.40 -2.14
C ALA A 67 -24.86 2.71 -1.29
N ARG A 68 -24.85 1.37 -1.23
CA ARG A 68 -25.80 0.61 -0.40
C ARG A 68 -25.55 0.82 1.10
N ARG A 69 -24.30 0.93 1.55
CA ARG A 69 -23.98 1.21 2.95
C ARG A 69 -24.37 2.62 3.38
N ILE A 70 -24.13 3.61 2.52
CA ILE A 70 -24.61 4.98 2.76
C ILE A 70 -26.15 5.02 2.75
N HIS A 71 -26.80 4.35 1.78
CA HIS A 71 -28.25 4.24 1.76
C HIS A 71 -28.80 3.60 3.05
N GLN A 72 -28.15 2.54 3.55
CA GLN A 72 -28.51 1.88 4.81
C GLN A 72 -28.44 2.87 5.99
N LEU A 73 -27.37 3.66 6.13
CA LEU A 73 -27.28 4.70 7.17
C LEU A 73 -28.42 5.72 7.04
N THR A 74 -28.68 6.20 5.82
CA THR A 74 -29.72 7.23 5.56
C THR A 74 -31.14 6.75 5.82
N ALA A 75 -31.37 5.44 5.98
CA ALA A 75 -32.66 4.93 6.44
C ALA A 75 -32.91 5.22 7.93
N HIS A 76 -31.88 5.56 8.71
CA HIS A 76 -31.94 5.72 10.16
C HIS A 76 -31.40 7.07 10.68
N MET A 77 -30.47 7.70 9.96
CA MET A 77 -29.85 8.95 10.38
C MET A 77 -29.41 9.82 9.19
N PRO A 78 -29.37 11.15 9.31
CA PRO A 78 -28.70 12.02 8.34
C PRO A 78 -27.22 11.65 8.22
N VAL A 79 -26.64 11.81 7.03
CA VAL A 79 -25.23 11.51 6.78
C VAL A 79 -24.53 12.72 6.19
N LEU A 80 -23.42 13.13 6.79
CA LEU A 80 -22.51 14.12 6.21
C LEU A 80 -21.30 13.39 5.62
N MET A 81 -21.01 13.63 4.34
CA MET A 81 -19.82 13.12 3.66
C MET A 81 -18.91 14.31 3.30
N LEU A 82 -17.69 14.31 3.80
CA LEU A 82 -16.68 15.30 3.47
C LEU A 82 -15.90 14.84 2.23
N GLN A 83 -15.62 15.77 1.31
CA GLN A 83 -14.70 15.55 0.21
C GLN A 83 -13.27 15.31 0.76
N GLY A 84 -12.76 14.09 0.53
CA GLY A 84 -11.37 13.72 0.79
C GLY A 84 -10.43 14.13 -0.34
N THR A 85 -9.32 13.44 -0.44
CA THR A 85 -8.26 13.74 -1.42
C THR A 85 -8.74 13.52 -2.86
N PHE A 86 -8.23 14.32 -3.81
CA PHE A 86 -8.69 14.25 -5.21
C PHE A 86 -8.16 13.03 -5.98
N SER A 87 -7.11 12.37 -5.48
CA SER A 87 -6.63 11.09 -6.02
C SER A 87 -7.62 9.96 -5.71
N HIS A 88 -8.17 9.96 -4.51
CA HIS A 88 -9.17 9.01 -4.02
C HIS A 88 -10.55 9.33 -4.58
N GLU A 89 -10.99 10.58 -4.43
CA GLU A 89 -12.31 11.08 -4.75
C GLU A 89 -12.20 12.31 -5.68
N PRO A 90 -12.10 12.14 -7.01
CA PRO A 90 -12.10 13.29 -7.92
C PRO A 90 -13.33 14.18 -7.70
N PRO A 91 -13.23 15.52 -7.84
CA PRO A 91 -14.36 16.42 -7.65
C PRO A 91 -15.60 15.99 -8.45
N GLY A 92 -16.75 15.94 -7.78
CA GLY A 92 -18.02 15.46 -8.33
C GLY A 92 -18.30 13.97 -8.09
N THR A 93 -17.34 13.18 -7.62
CA THR A 93 -17.55 11.76 -7.25
C THR A 93 -18.64 11.64 -6.18
N LEU A 94 -18.58 12.50 -5.17
CA LEU A 94 -19.53 12.45 -4.05
C LEU A 94 -20.93 12.97 -4.40
N ASP A 95 -21.11 13.71 -5.50
CA ASP A 95 -22.42 14.28 -5.87
C ASP A 95 -23.49 13.21 -6.08
N LEU A 96 -23.09 12.02 -6.50
CA LEU A 96 -24.00 10.88 -6.64
C LEU A 96 -24.65 10.52 -5.30
N PHE A 97 -23.94 10.66 -4.18
CA PHE A 97 -24.45 10.31 -2.87
C PHE A 97 -25.52 11.26 -2.35
N ARG A 98 -25.53 12.51 -2.82
CA ARG A 98 -26.64 13.45 -2.57
C ARG A 98 -27.99 12.88 -3.05
N LEU A 99 -27.97 11.98 -4.04
CA LEU A 99 -29.16 11.38 -4.66
C LEU A 99 -29.57 10.03 -4.05
N ILE A 100 -28.76 9.47 -3.14
CA ILE A 100 -28.93 8.10 -2.61
C ILE A 100 -29.77 8.07 -1.31
N GLY A 101 -30.07 9.23 -0.72
CA GLY A 101 -30.79 9.35 0.54
C GLY A 101 -32.11 8.56 0.58
N SER A 102 -32.38 7.95 1.74
CA SER A 102 -33.62 7.24 2.04
C SER A 102 -34.58 8.14 2.84
N GLN A 103 -34.79 7.88 4.13
CA GLN A 103 -35.63 8.70 5.02
C GLN A 103 -34.92 9.99 5.43
N HIS A 104 -33.58 9.95 5.49
CA HIS A 104 -32.73 11.07 5.87
C HIS A 104 -31.80 11.49 4.73
N PRO A 105 -31.39 12.77 4.68
CA PRO A 105 -30.55 13.27 3.60
C PRO A 105 -29.08 12.86 3.75
N VAL A 106 -28.39 12.82 2.61
CA VAL A 106 -26.93 12.89 2.54
C VAL A 106 -26.53 14.32 2.21
N TYR A 107 -25.68 14.91 3.04
CA TYR A 107 -25.04 16.18 2.73
C TYR A 107 -23.59 15.96 2.34
N VAL A 108 -23.18 16.51 1.20
CA VAL A 108 -21.81 16.47 0.72
C VAL A 108 -21.15 17.82 0.96
N ALA A 109 -20.09 17.82 1.77
CA ALA A 109 -19.29 18.98 2.08
C ALA A 109 -18.03 19.00 1.21
N ASP A 110 -18.09 19.71 0.09
CA ASP A 110 -17.06 19.82 -0.96
C ASP A 110 -16.39 21.20 -1.04
N ARG A 111 -16.76 22.12 -0.13
CA ARG A 111 -16.11 23.42 0.07
C ARG A 111 -15.91 23.72 1.55
N ILE A 112 -15.10 24.74 1.87
CA ILE A 112 -14.98 25.27 3.23
C ILE A 112 -16.24 26.07 3.57
N HIS A 113 -16.99 25.64 4.59
CA HIS A 113 -18.21 26.30 5.07
C HIS A 113 -18.70 25.70 6.39
N GLN A 114 -19.77 26.29 6.96
CA GLN A 114 -20.51 25.70 8.07
C GLN A 114 -21.87 25.15 7.62
N VAL A 115 -22.35 24.13 8.33
CA VAL A 115 -23.64 23.47 8.04
C VAL A 115 -24.36 23.16 9.33
N ALA A 116 -25.57 23.68 9.49
CA ALA A 116 -26.44 23.35 10.62
C ALA A 116 -27.30 22.12 10.28
N LEU A 117 -27.52 21.24 11.27
CA LEU A 117 -28.53 20.19 11.19
C LEU A 117 -29.76 20.63 12.00
N CYS A 118 -30.85 20.90 11.32
CA CYS A 118 -32.11 21.36 11.92
C CYS A 118 -33.23 20.42 11.52
N ASP A 119 -33.91 19.81 12.50
CA ASP A 119 -35.02 18.87 12.26
C ASP A 119 -34.68 17.78 11.22
N GLY A 120 -33.46 17.26 11.28
CA GLY A 120 -32.96 16.23 10.37
C GLY A 120 -32.61 16.72 8.96
N GLN A 121 -32.60 18.03 8.70
CA GLN A 121 -32.23 18.64 7.43
C GLN A 121 -30.96 19.48 7.57
N PHE A 122 -30.07 19.38 6.58
CA PHE A 122 -28.85 20.18 6.53
C PHE A 122 -29.10 21.56 5.90
N VAL A 123 -28.64 22.61 6.56
CA VAL A 123 -28.73 24.00 6.12
C VAL A 123 -27.32 24.58 6.08
N PRO A 124 -26.73 24.81 4.89
CA PRO A 124 -25.40 25.39 4.79
C PRO A 124 -25.39 26.91 5.00
N SER A 125 -24.27 27.46 5.45
CA SER A 125 -23.99 28.90 5.41
C SER A 125 -23.76 29.37 3.97
N ASP A 126 -24.11 30.60 3.64
CA ASP A 126 -23.82 31.17 2.31
C ASP A 126 -22.29 31.29 2.12
N GLY A 127 -21.60 31.77 3.15
CA GLY A 127 -20.14 31.95 3.17
C GLY A 127 -19.36 30.76 3.72
N ALA A 128 -18.12 31.03 4.14
CA ALA A 128 -17.23 30.06 4.80
C ALA A 128 -17.61 29.80 6.27
N VAL A 129 -18.36 30.72 6.87
CA VAL A 129 -18.97 30.62 8.20
C VAL A 129 -20.36 31.25 8.13
N PHE A 130 -21.22 30.93 9.10
CA PHE A 130 -22.49 31.66 9.24
C PHE A 130 -22.24 33.11 9.62
N ALA A 131 -22.85 34.04 8.89
CA ALA A 131 -22.94 35.43 9.30
C ALA A 131 -23.92 35.57 10.48
N PRO A 132 -23.71 36.51 11.41
CA PRO A 132 -24.61 36.71 12.55
C PRO A 132 -26.10 36.85 12.15
N GLU A 133 -26.37 37.52 11.04
CA GLU A 133 -27.73 37.71 10.51
C GLU A 133 -28.34 36.39 10.02
N GLU A 134 -27.53 35.50 9.42
CA GLU A 134 -27.97 34.15 9.02
C GLU A 134 -28.34 33.32 10.25
N ILE A 135 -27.58 33.45 11.34
CA ILE A 135 -27.84 32.76 12.62
C ILE A 135 -29.18 33.20 13.19
N GLU A 136 -29.44 34.50 13.25
CA GLU A 136 -30.72 35.05 13.74
C GLU A 136 -31.91 34.54 12.92
N VAL A 137 -31.78 34.57 11.58
CA VAL A 137 -32.81 34.07 10.66
C VAL A 137 -33.03 32.56 10.85
N LEU A 138 -31.95 31.78 10.98
CA LEU A 138 -32.03 30.34 11.14
C LEU A 138 -32.73 29.99 12.46
N LEU A 139 -32.33 30.61 13.57
CA LEU A 139 -32.94 30.40 14.89
C LEU A 139 -34.43 30.80 14.88
N ALA A 140 -34.79 31.89 14.21
CA ALA A 140 -36.18 32.34 14.11
C ALA A 140 -37.06 31.39 13.27
N LEU A 141 -36.51 30.81 12.20
CA LEU A 141 -37.26 30.01 11.24
C LEU A 141 -37.25 28.50 11.52
N ARG A 142 -36.24 28.00 12.22
CA ARG A 142 -35.99 26.57 12.44
C ARG A 142 -35.71 26.21 13.89
N GLY A 143 -35.61 27.19 14.79
CA GLY A 143 -35.19 26.97 16.16
C GLY A 143 -33.71 26.64 16.27
N THR A 144 -33.31 26.14 17.44
CA THR A 144 -31.94 25.77 17.76
C THR A 144 -31.51 24.51 16.99
N PRO A 145 -30.44 24.55 16.18
CA PRO A 145 -29.89 23.36 15.54
C PRO A 145 -29.52 22.27 16.55
N ASP A 146 -29.64 21.00 16.15
CA ASP A 146 -29.12 19.88 16.94
C ASP A 146 -27.58 19.97 17.04
N VAL A 147 -26.94 20.38 15.94
CA VAL A 147 -25.49 20.55 15.78
C VAL A 147 -25.14 21.47 14.60
N VAL A 148 -23.99 22.13 14.68
CA VAL A 148 -23.37 22.85 13.56
C VAL A 148 -22.00 22.23 13.24
N PHE A 149 -21.82 21.87 11.97
CA PHE A 149 -20.57 21.35 11.43
C PHE A 149 -19.73 22.48 10.85
N THR A 150 -18.44 22.51 11.16
CA THR A 150 -17.41 23.32 10.48
C THR A 150 -16.64 22.40 9.55
N CYS A 151 -16.88 22.53 8.24
CA CYS A 151 -16.37 21.59 7.24
C CYS A 151 -15.16 22.15 6.53
N VAL A 152 -14.05 21.40 6.54
CA VAL A 152 -12.81 21.71 5.83
C VAL A 152 -12.43 20.51 4.95
N PRO A 153 -12.94 20.41 3.71
CA PRO A 153 -12.54 19.33 2.80
C PRO A 153 -11.08 19.50 2.38
N THR A 154 -10.52 18.46 1.74
CA THR A 154 -9.16 18.54 1.22
C THR A 154 -8.99 19.73 0.27
N VAL A 155 -7.96 20.55 0.52
CA VAL A 155 -7.65 21.73 -0.29
C VAL A 155 -6.66 21.40 -1.39
N ASN A 156 -6.88 21.97 -2.58
CA ASN A 156 -5.96 21.77 -3.69
C ASN A 156 -4.67 22.60 -3.49
N LYS A 157 -3.58 21.96 -3.08
CA LYS A 157 -2.27 22.61 -2.91
C LYS A 157 -1.78 23.29 -4.19
N ALA A 158 -2.11 22.78 -5.39
CA ALA A 158 -1.70 23.40 -6.66
C ALA A 158 -2.48 24.70 -6.97
N VAL A 159 -3.77 24.76 -6.62
CA VAL A 159 -4.57 25.99 -6.75
C VAL A 159 -4.03 27.08 -5.82
N LEU A 160 -3.63 26.70 -4.59
CA LEU A 160 -3.01 27.62 -3.65
C LEU A 160 -1.58 28.01 -4.05
N ALA A 161 -0.78 27.07 -4.57
CA ALA A 161 0.56 27.34 -5.10
C ALA A 161 0.54 28.29 -6.31
N ALA A 162 -0.48 28.19 -7.17
CA ALA A 162 -0.66 29.10 -8.29
C ALA A 162 -0.97 30.55 -7.82
N ALA A 163 -1.57 30.71 -6.65
CA ALA A 163 -1.89 32.02 -6.07
C ALA A 163 -0.75 32.57 -5.17
N ALA A 164 -0.05 31.72 -4.43
CA ALA A 164 0.92 32.10 -3.39
C ALA A 164 2.40 31.86 -3.78
N GLY A 165 2.67 31.17 -4.89
CA GLY A 165 4.01 30.73 -5.30
C GLY A 165 4.38 29.34 -4.77
N VAL A 166 5.12 28.56 -5.57
CA VAL A 166 5.42 27.13 -5.31
C VAL A 166 6.22 26.89 -4.02
N ALA A 167 7.15 27.78 -3.68
CA ALA A 167 8.06 27.61 -2.54
C ALA A 167 7.41 27.88 -1.16
N SER A 168 6.27 28.58 -1.13
CA SER A 168 5.54 28.97 0.08
C SER A 168 4.19 28.26 0.21
N ALA A 169 3.80 27.44 -0.76
CA ALA A 169 2.45 26.90 -0.85
C ALA A 169 2.04 26.09 0.39
N ALA A 170 2.87 25.18 0.88
CA ALA A 170 2.52 24.33 2.03
C ALA A 170 2.34 25.14 3.34
N THR A 171 3.27 26.05 3.65
CA THR A 171 3.15 26.95 4.80
C THR A 171 1.98 27.90 4.67
N ALA A 172 1.76 28.46 3.47
CA ALA A 172 0.63 29.36 3.21
C ALA A 172 -0.73 28.64 3.35
N VAL A 173 -0.82 27.36 2.95
CA VAL A 173 -2.02 26.55 3.17
C VAL A 173 -2.31 26.43 4.66
N GLY A 174 -1.30 26.04 5.45
CA GLY A 174 -1.45 25.89 6.90
C GLY A 174 -1.87 27.19 7.59
N ASP A 175 -1.25 28.32 7.23
CA ASP A 175 -1.58 29.64 7.79
C ASP A 175 -3.01 30.07 7.41
N HIS A 176 -3.41 29.91 6.15
CA HIS A 176 -4.78 30.24 5.71
C HIS A 176 -5.85 29.37 6.38
N LEU A 177 -5.56 28.08 6.55
CA LEU A 177 -6.46 27.18 7.29
C LEU A 177 -6.52 27.56 8.77
N ALA A 178 -5.41 27.93 9.40
CA ALA A 178 -5.40 28.40 10.78
C ALA A 178 -6.22 29.69 10.96
N ASP A 179 -6.08 30.66 10.05
CA ASP A 179 -6.89 31.89 10.05
C ASP A 179 -8.38 31.59 9.91
N TYR A 180 -8.74 30.69 8.98
CA TYR A 180 -10.12 30.23 8.81
C TYR A 180 -10.66 29.57 10.08
N LEU A 181 -9.90 28.64 10.67
CA LEU A 181 -10.31 27.94 11.88
C LEU A 181 -10.48 28.93 13.03
N GLY A 182 -9.59 29.91 13.20
CA GLY A 182 -9.76 30.97 14.18
C GLY A 182 -11.04 31.80 13.98
N ALA A 183 -11.37 32.14 12.73
CA ALA A 183 -12.61 32.83 12.39
C ALA A 183 -13.86 31.98 12.65
N ALA A 184 -13.82 30.69 12.27
CA ALA A 184 -14.88 29.72 12.56
C ALA A 184 -15.06 29.54 14.08
N GLY A 185 -13.99 29.57 14.86
CA GLY A 185 -14.02 29.52 16.32
C GLY A 185 -14.81 30.66 16.95
N ALA A 186 -14.74 31.86 16.39
CA ALA A 186 -15.59 32.97 16.86
C ALA A 186 -17.08 32.67 16.69
N ILE A 187 -17.46 32.07 15.56
CA ILE A 187 -18.85 31.69 15.26
C ILE A 187 -19.27 30.46 16.07
N ASN A 188 -18.39 29.48 16.27
CA ASN A 188 -18.66 28.29 17.09
C ASN A 188 -18.91 28.66 18.56
N ARG A 189 -18.24 29.68 19.10
CA ARG A 189 -18.59 30.23 20.43
C ARG A 189 -19.98 30.82 20.49
N LEU A 190 -20.42 31.51 19.44
CA LEU A 190 -21.76 32.06 19.36
C LEU A 190 -22.82 30.95 19.34
N TRP A 191 -22.60 29.90 18.54
CA TRP A 191 -23.45 28.72 18.54
C TRP A 191 -23.50 28.04 19.90
N ARG A 192 -22.35 27.84 20.55
CA ARG A 192 -22.29 27.25 21.90
C ARG A 192 -23.03 28.10 22.94
N ALA A 193 -23.00 29.42 22.83
CA ALA A 193 -23.76 30.33 23.70
C ALA A 193 -25.29 30.15 23.54
N HIS A 194 -25.74 29.66 22.38
CA HIS A 194 -27.13 29.22 22.14
C HIS A 194 -27.39 27.75 22.53
N GLY A 195 -26.46 27.08 23.19
CA GLY A 195 -26.58 25.67 23.58
C GLY A 195 -26.43 24.70 22.42
N VAL A 196 -25.91 25.14 21.27
CA VAL A 196 -25.70 24.32 20.08
C VAL A 196 -24.37 23.59 20.18
N ARG A 197 -24.36 22.32 19.78
CA ARG A 197 -23.15 21.49 19.70
C ARG A 197 -22.36 21.87 18.44
N THR A 198 -21.05 21.92 18.52
CA THR A 198 -20.19 22.28 17.39
C THR A 198 -19.21 21.16 17.06
N ILE A 199 -19.19 20.75 15.78
CA ILE A 199 -18.33 19.66 15.30
C ILE A 199 -17.47 20.16 14.13
N GLY A 200 -16.15 20.05 14.22
CA GLY A 200 -15.26 20.21 13.06
C GLY A 200 -15.18 18.91 12.28
N VAL A 201 -15.12 18.97 10.95
CA VAL A 201 -14.88 17.79 10.09
C VAL A 201 -13.83 18.17 9.05
N SER A 202 -12.73 17.42 8.99
CA SER A 202 -11.65 17.68 8.03
C SER A 202 -10.97 16.40 7.55
N HIS A 203 -10.29 16.49 6.41
CA HIS A 203 -9.47 15.42 5.84
C HIS A 203 -8.07 15.96 5.54
N GLY A 204 -7.09 15.55 6.35
CA GLY A 204 -5.71 16.00 6.21
C GLY A 204 -4.84 15.64 7.41
N THR A 205 -3.59 16.09 7.37
CA THR A 205 -2.54 15.67 8.30
C THR A 205 -2.33 16.68 9.43
N VAL A 206 -2.33 16.20 10.67
CA VAL A 206 -1.92 16.95 11.85
C VAL A 206 -0.43 16.75 12.10
N ASN A 207 0.30 17.85 12.28
CA ASN A 207 1.73 17.80 12.60
C ASN A 207 2.02 16.91 13.82
N GLY A 208 2.90 15.92 13.63
CA GLY A 208 3.31 14.97 14.67
C GLY A 208 2.33 13.82 14.92
N CYS A 209 1.29 13.66 14.09
CA CYS A 209 0.46 12.46 14.14
C CYS A 209 1.27 11.20 13.82
N GLN A 210 0.81 10.05 14.32
CA GLN A 210 1.45 8.77 14.05
C GLN A 210 0.79 8.10 12.85
N THR A 211 1.56 7.64 11.88
CA THR A 211 1.06 6.81 10.79
C THR A 211 0.60 5.44 11.31
N GLU A 212 -0.10 4.72 10.45
CA GLU A 212 -0.49 3.32 10.56
C GLU A 212 0.70 2.36 10.69
N HIS A 213 1.92 2.80 10.43
CA HIS A 213 3.14 2.04 10.71
C HIS A 213 3.89 2.51 11.97
N GLY A 214 3.32 3.46 12.72
CA GLY A 214 3.89 3.97 13.97
C GLY A 214 5.02 4.97 13.78
N VAL A 215 5.19 5.48 12.55
CA VAL A 215 6.17 6.52 12.25
C VAL A 215 5.50 7.88 12.53
N PRO A 216 6.09 8.75 13.36
CA PRO A 216 5.61 10.13 13.47
C PRO A 216 5.79 10.83 12.12
N MET A 217 4.73 11.43 11.61
CA MET A 217 4.85 12.24 10.40
C MET A 217 5.67 13.50 10.71
N ALA A 218 6.84 13.59 10.08
CA ALA A 218 7.73 14.74 10.12
C ALA A 218 7.87 15.29 8.69
N GLY A 219 7.53 16.55 8.48
CA GLY A 219 7.54 17.17 7.15
C GLY A 219 6.88 18.54 7.15
N PHE A 220 6.92 19.23 6.01
CA PHE A 220 6.24 20.51 5.80
C PHE A 220 4.85 20.35 5.18
N ASP A 221 4.43 19.12 4.90
CA ASP A 221 3.17 18.83 4.20
C ASP A 221 1.93 18.75 5.09
N HIS A 222 2.08 19.00 6.40
CA HIS A 222 0.96 19.02 7.35
C HIS A 222 0.04 20.20 7.07
N GLU A 223 -1.25 19.93 6.85
CA GLU A 223 -2.26 20.99 6.71
C GLU A 223 -2.63 21.61 8.06
N PHE A 224 -2.49 20.86 9.16
CA PHE A 224 -2.98 21.28 10.47
C PHE A 224 -1.91 21.26 11.56
N THR A 225 -2.01 22.24 12.46
CA THR A 225 -1.45 22.13 13.80
C THR A 225 -2.57 21.78 14.77
N ILE A 226 -2.25 21.03 15.83
CA ILE A 226 -3.25 20.70 16.85
C ILE A 226 -3.82 21.95 17.53
N GLY A 227 -3.01 23.01 17.66
CA GLY A 227 -3.44 24.31 18.19
C GLY A 227 -4.54 24.93 17.32
N ALA A 228 -4.30 25.05 16.02
CA ALA A 228 -5.27 25.61 15.07
C ALA A 228 -6.61 24.86 15.07
N LEU A 229 -6.58 23.52 15.16
CA LEU A 229 -7.81 22.71 15.24
C LEU A 229 -8.63 23.02 16.50
N PHE A 230 -7.98 23.19 17.65
CA PHE A 230 -8.70 23.59 18.86
C PHE A 230 -9.08 25.08 18.89
N ASP A 231 -8.42 25.92 18.10
CA ASP A 231 -8.77 27.34 17.95
C ASP A 231 -10.05 27.53 17.09
N ALA A 232 -10.43 26.49 16.33
CA ALA A 232 -11.77 26.34 15.75
C ALA A 232 -12.88 26.25 16.79
N ASP A 233 -12.53 26.05 18.06
CA ASP A 233 -13.44 26.08 19.19
C ASP A 233 -14.68 25.17 19.02
N CYS A 234 -14.48 24.01 18.38
CA CYS A 234 -15.48 22.95 18.28
C CYS A 234 -15.51 22.09 19.56
N ASP A 235 -16.65 21.50 19.89
CA ASP A 235 -16.74 20.50 20.97
C ASP A 235 -16.00 19.21 20.58
N ALA A 236 -16.24 18.74 19.35
CA ALA A 236 -15.53 17.62 18.73
C ALA A 236 -14.92 18.06 17.40
N PHE A 237 -13.78 17.48 17.02
CA PHE A 237 -13.16 17.67 15.71
C PHE A 237 -12.82 16.30 15.12
N MET A 238 -13.56 15.92 14.09
CA MET A 238 -13.51 14.63 13.40
C MET A 238 -12.56 14.74 12.20
N LEU A 239 -11.45 14.00 12.24
CA LEU A 239 -10.45 13.99 11.19
C LEU A 239 -10.47 12.68 10.39
N GLY A 240 -10.14 12.76 9.11
CA GLY A 240 -9.76 11.66 8.23
C GLY A 240 -8.37 11.86 7.62
N HIS A 241 -7.87 10.88 6.86
CA HIS A 241 -6.57 10.80 6.15
C HIS A 241 -5.55 9.88 6.84
N ILE A 242 -5.49 9.91 8.17
CA ILE A 242 -4.53 9.09 8.92
C ILE A 242 -5.17 7.76 9.28
N HIS A 243 -4.62 6.68 8.73
CA HIS A 243 -5.16 5.32 8.89
C HIS A 243 -4.98 4.73 10.29
N ARG A 244 -4.38 5.48 11.22
CA ARG A 244 -4.25 5.11 12.62
C ARG A 244 -5.17 5.92 13.53
N ALA A 245 -5.95 5.21 14.32
CA ALA A 245 -6.75 5.78 15.39
C ALA A 245 -5.88 6.51 16.42
N GLN A 246 -6.21 7.77 16.69
CA GLN A 246 -5.52 8.60 17.69
C GLN A 246 -6.37 9.83 18.04
N GLN A 247 -6.17 10.36 19.24
CA GLN A 247 -6.96 11.50 19.73
C GLN A 247 -6.14 12.43 20.62
N TRP A 248 -6.58 13.68 20.69
CA TRP A 248 -6.07 14.73 21.55
C TRP A 248 -7.24 15.40 22.27
N GLU A 249 -7.03 15.80 23.53
CA GLU A 249 -8.04 16.45 24.36
C GLU A 249 -7.52 17.78 24.91
N ARG A 250 -8.37 18.81 24.91
CA ARG A 250 -8.10 20.11 25.53
C ARG A 250 -9.38 20.67 26.11
N GLU A 251 -9.43 20.76 27.44
CA GLU A 251 -10.53 21.41 28.18
C GLU A 251 -11.92 20.84 27.83
N GLY A 252 -12.04 19.51 27.80
CA GLY A 252 -13.28 18.82 27.46
C GLY A 252 -13.60 18.74 25.97
N ARG A 253 -12.83 19.40 25.10
CA ARG A 253 -12.95 19.29 23.64
C ARG A 253 -12.00 18.20 23.13
N VAL A 254 -12.40 17.48 22.08
CA VAL A 254 -11.64 16.34 21.55
C VAL A 254 -11.43 16.47 20.05
N VAL A 255 -10.21 16.22 19.59
CA VAL A 255 -9.82 16.08 18.17
C VAL A 255 -9.39 14.63 17.96
N ALA A 256 -9.92 13.93 16.95
CA ALA A 256 -9.52 12.54 16.74
C ALA A 256 -9.60 12.06 15.28
N TYR A 257 -8.69 11.13 14.96
CA TYR A 257 -8.77 10.26 13.79
C TYR A 257 -9.35 8.90 14.21
N PRO A 258 -10.30 8.33 13.46
CA PRO A 258 -10.79 6.98 13.69
C PRO A 258 -9.81 5.92 13.18
N GLY A 259 -8.90 6.31 12.27
CA GLY A 259 -8.16 5.39 11.44
C GLY A 259 -8.98 4.91 10.24
N SER A 260 -8.38 4.04 9.44
CA SER A 260 -9.08 3.37 8.35
C SER A 260 -10.09 2.36 8.87
N ILE A 261 -11.17 2.16 8.13
CA ILE A 261 -12.26 1.26 8.54
C ILE A 261 -11.81 -0.21 8.58
N GLY A 262 -10.89 -0.59 7.70
CA GLY A 262 -10.28 -1.92 7.58
C GLY A 262 -8.76 -1.84 7.42
N ARG A 263 -8.11 -2.98 7.18
CA ARG A 263 -6.67 -3.01 6.82
C ARG A 263 -6.51 -3.03 5.31
N PHE A 264 -5.81 -2.04 4.77
CA PHE A 264 -5.56 -1.88 3.34
C PHE A 264 -4.07 -2.02 3.00
N HIS A 265 -3.20 -1.84 3.99
CA HIS A 265 -1.76 -1.97 3.85
C HIS A 265 -1.19 -3.07 4.75
N TYR A 266 -0.14 -3.72 4.25
CA TYR A 266 0.52 -4.77 5.00
C TYR A 266 1.41 -4.19 6.11
N GLY A 267 1.15 -4.57 7.36
CA GLY A 267 1.93 -4.14 8.52
C GLY A 267 1.36 -2.93 9.26
N GLU A 268 0.10 -2.58 8.97
CA GLU A 268 -0.62 -1.59 9.76
C GLU A 268 -0.76 -2.05 11.22
N ILE A 269 -0.48 -1.15 12.16
CA ILE A 269 -0.52 -1.40 13.61
C ILE A 269 -1.82 -0.91 14.24
N GLY A 270 -2.16 -1.50 15.38
CA GLY A 270 -3.36 -1.13 16.14
C GLY A 270 -4.65 -1.74 15.59
N ALA A 271 -5.74 -1.47 16.29
CA ALA A 271 -7.08 -1.88 15.90
C ALA A 271 -7.65 -0.94 14.82
N LYS A 272 -8.51 -1.49 13.98
CA LYS A 272 -9.30 -0.75 12.97
C LYS A 272 -10.72 -0.58 13.48
N GLY A 273 -11.38 0.48 13.04
CA GLY A 273 -12.67 0.81 13.61
C GLY A 273 -13.26 2.12 13.11
N TYR A 274 -14.35 2.49 13.74
CA TYR A 274 -14.93 3.83 13.65
C TYR A 274 -14.98 4.46 15.05
N LEU A 275 -15.21 5.76 15.14
CA LEU A 275 -15.39 6.44 16.42
C LEU A 275 -16.88 6.69 16.69
N GLN A 276 -17.35 6.24 17.84
CA GLN A 276 -18.63 6.68 18.39
C GLN A 276 -18.37 7.88 19.30
N TRP A 277 -19.02 8.99 18.99
CA TRP A 277 -18.89 10.22 19.74
C TRP A 277 -20.12 10.49 20.60
N GLN A 278 -19.89 11.07 21.77
CA GLN A 278 -20.92 11.75 22.56
C GLN A 278 -20.55 13.22 22.63
N VAL A 279 -21.38 14.09 22.07
CA VAL A 279 -21.10 15.52 21.96
C VAL A 279 -22.17 16.33 22.70
N SER A 280 -21.71 17.18 23.61
CA SER A 280 -22.52 18.17 24.32
C SER A 280 -21.84 19.54 24.18
N PRO A 281 -22.58 20.65 24.35
CA PRO A 281 -21.98 21.98 24.33
C PRO A 281 -20.84 22.09 25.36
N GLY A 282 -19.61 22.29 24.89
CA GLY A 282 -18.39 22.39 25.69
C GLY A 282 -17.75 21.06 26.12
N HIS A 283 -18.30 19.91 25.70
CA HIS A 283 -17.75 18.60 26.08
C HIS A 283 -17.95 17.55 24.99
N ALA A 284 -16.91 16.79 24.67
CA ALA A 284 -17.00 15.62 23.81
C ALA A 284 -16.21 14.44 24.37
N ALA A 285 -16.67 13.24 24.04
CA ALA A 285 -15.94 12.00 24.25
C ALA A 285 -16.01 11.13 22.99
N ALA A 286 -14.88 10.56 22.59
CA ALA A 286 -14.80 9.62 21.47
C ALA A 286 -14.40 8.24 21.99
N THR A 287 -15.06 7.19 21.51
CA THR A 287 -14.71 5.79 21.80
C THR A 287 -14.59 5.02 20.50
N GLN A 288 -13.48 4.30 20.33
CA GLN A 288 -13.28 3.46 19.15
C GLN A 288 -14.07 2.17 19.30
N VAL A 289 -14.91 1.89 18.29
CA VAL A 289 -15.57 0.60 18.12
C VAL A 289 -14.79 -0.18 17.07
N GLN A 290 -14.25 -1.33 17.47
CA GLN A 290 -13.39 -2.13 16.61
C GLN A 290 -14.21 -2.84 15.54
N THR A 291 -13.79 -2.72 14.29
CA THR A 291 -14.37 -3.46 13.17
C THR A 291 -13.79 -4.87 13.11
N PRO A 292 -14.47 -5.82 12.44
CA PRO A 292 -13.97 -7.17 12.19
C PRO A 292 -12.89 -7.19 11.09
N ALA A 293 -12.00 -6.19 11.09
CA ALA A 293 -10.92 -6.07 10.13
C ALA A 293 -9.95 -7.23 10.24
N ARG A 294 -9.50 -7.73 9.10
CA ARG A 294 -8.57 -8.86 9.05
C ARG A 294 -7.24 -8.48 9.68
N GLU A 295 -6.57 -9.45 10.28
CA GLU A 295 -5.20 -9.27 10.73
C GLU A 295 -4.22 -9.43 9.59
N THR A 296 -3.03 -8.87 9.76
CA THR A 296 -1.92 -9.03 8.81
C THR A 296 -0.79 -9.83 9.44
N LEU A 297 -0.26 -10.82 8.70
CA LEU A 297 0.95 -11.56 9.03
C LEU A 297 2.04 -11.23 8.02
N CYS A 298 3.08 -10.50 8.44
CA CYS A 298 4.25 -10.23 7.62
C CYS A 298 5.42 -11.09 8.07
N VAL A 299 6.05 -11.82 7.15
CA VAL A 299 7.23 -12.66 7.42
C VAL A 299 8.35 -12.27 6.46
N ASP A 300 9.51 -11.97 7.03
CA ASP A 300 10.71 -11.57 6.29
C ASP A 300 11.82 -12.61 6.43
N PHE A 301 12.49 -12.90 5.31
CA PHE A 301 13.64 -13.80 5.23
C PHE A 301 14.85 -13.12 4.57
N ASP A 302 16.03 -13.28 5.17
CA ASP A 302 17.33 -12.97 4.56
C ASP A 302 17.95 -14.29 4.08
N GLY A 303 17.67 -14.65 2.83
CA GLY A 303 17.87 -15.98 2.25
C GLY A 303 16.57 -16.64 1.77
N PRO A 304 16.64 -17.87 1.24
CA PRO A 304 15.45 -18.63 0.84
C PRO A 304 14.48 -18.80 2.02
N PRO A 305 13.15 -18.74 1.80
CA PRO A 305 12.18 -18.91 2.88
C PRO A 305 12.32 -20.26 3.60
N ASP A 306 12.27 -20.23 4.93
CA ASP A 306 12.24 -21.44 5.76
C ASP A 306 10.82 -22.02 5.79
N MET A 307 10.65 -23.18 5.17
CA MET A 307 9.35 -23.86 5.07
C MET A 307 8.81 -24.35 6.41
N VAL A 308 9.66 -24.65 7.40
CA VAL A 308 9.23 -25.04 8.75
C VAL A 308 8.60 -23.83 9.43
N LYS A 309 9.29 -22.69 9.42
CA LYS A 309 8.76 -21.43 9.96
C LYS A 309 7.49 -20.98 9.24
N LEU A 310 7.43 -21.11 7.92
CA LEU A 310 6.22 -20.79 7.16
C LEU A 310 5.03 -21.69 7.54
N THR A 311 5.27 -22.98 7.81
CA THR A 311 4.23 -23.90 8.27
C THR A 311 3.67 -23.50 9.64
N GLU A 312 4.54 -23.07 10.56
CA GLU A 312 4.13 -22.57 11.88
C GLU A 312 3.26 -21.31 11.75
N VAL A 313 3.65 -20.36 10.89
CA VAL A 313 2.88 -19.14 10.64
C VAL A 313 1.54 -19.45 9.95
N ALA A 314 1.53 -20.40 9.00
CA ALA A 314 0.34 -20.80 8.26
C ALA A 314 -0.76 -21.37 9.16
N ALA A 315 -0.39 -22.04 10.27
CA ALA A 315 -1.35 -22.58 11.23
C ALA A 315 -2.29 -21.50 11.83
N GLY A 316 -1.84 -20.25 11.89
CA GLY A 316 -2.61 -19.10 12.40
C GLY A 316 -3.08 -18.12 11.33
N ALA A 317 -2.98 -18.46 10.04
CA ALA A 317 -3.19 -17.53 8.92
C ALA A 317 -4.61 -17.50 8.34
N ALA A 318 -5.53 -18.32 8.86
CA ALA A 318 -6.90 -18.41 8.34
C ALA A 318 -7.63 -17.05 8.39
N ASP A 319 -8.24 -16.63 7.28
CA ASP A 319 -8.92 -15.32 7.10
C ASP A 319 -8.02 -14.08 7.37
N LYS A 320 -6.69 -14.23 7.29
CA LYS A 320 -5.72 -13.12 7.45
C LYS A 320 -5.08 -12.71 6.13
N PHE A 321 -4.54 -11.50 6.07
CA PHE A 321 -3.66 -11.06 4.98
C PHE A 321 -2.23 -11.49 5.27
N VAL A 322 -1.61 -12.22 4.36
CA VAL A 322 -0.25 -12.74 4.54
C VAL A 322 0.70 -12.09 3.56
N ARG A 323 1.83 -11.57 4.03
CA ARG A 323 2.93 -11.13 3.17
C ARG A 323 4.19 -11.86 3.53
N VAL A 324 4.76 -12.57 2.56
CA VAL A 324 6.04 -13.26 2.68
C VAL A 324 7.05 -12.55 1.80
N ARG A 325 8.10 -12.00 2.40
CA ARG A 325 9.19 -11.34 1.68
C ARG A 325 10.49 -12.06 1.91
N TRP A 326 11.30 -12.16 0.87
CA TRP A 326 12.63 -12.75 0.99
C TRP A 326 13.64 -12.06 0.08
N THR A 327 14.89 -12.04 0.53
CA THR A 327 16.02 -11.58 -0.28
C THR A 327 16.94 -12.76 -0.58
N VAL A 328 17.26 -13.02 -1.85
CA VAL A 328 18.15 -14.11 -2.27
C VAL A 328 19.13 -13.63 -3.33
N ASN A 329 20.33 -14.22 -3.36
CA ASN A 329 21.24 -14.06 -4.50
C ASN A 329 20.63 -14.73 -5.75
N GLU A 330 21.01 -14.25 -6.93
CA GLU A 330 20.57 -14.81 -8.22
C GLU A 330 20.79 -16.32 -8.31
N GLU A 331 21.91 -16.81 -7.79
CA GLU A 331 22.28 -18.24 -7.76
C GLU A 331 21.38 -19.09 -6.86
N HIS A 332 20.60 -18.48 -5.97
CA HIS A 332 19.71 -19.15 -5.02
C HIS A 332 18.23 -19.00 -5.39
N ARG A 333 17.92 -18.37 -6.54
CA ARG A 333 16.54 -18.12 -6.96
C ARG A 333 15.73 -19.42 -7.10
N GLN A 334 16.35 -20.49 -7.60
CA GLN A 334 15.71 -21.80 -7.77
C GLN A 334 15.46 -22.55 -6.46
N LEU A 335 15.97 -22.08 -5.33
CA LEU A 335 15.73 -22.70 -4.02
C LEU A 335 14.35 -22.33 -3.43
N VAL A 336 13.64 -21.39 -4.05
CA VAL A 336 12.35 -20.92 -3.54
C VAL A 336 11.20 -21.56 -4.32
N ASP A 337 10.50 -22.47 -3.65
CA ASP A 337 9.27 -23.07 -4.16
C ASP A 337 8.06 -22.17 -3.83
N ARG A 338 7.66 -21.34 -4.78
CA ARG A 338 6.52 -20.43 -4.63
C ARG A 338 5.19 -21.16 -4.49
N ASP A 339 5.02 -22.27 -5.21
CA ASP A 339 3.76 -23.02 -5.22
C ASP A 339 3.54 -23.72 -3.89
N ALA A 340 4.60 -24.26 -3.28
CA ALA A 340 4.55 -24.80 -1.94
C ALA A 340 4.19 -23.73 -0.89
N ILE A 341 4.71 -22.51 -1.01
CA ILE A 341 4.35 -21.39 -0.13
C ILE A 341 2.86 -21.04 -0.31
N LEU A 342 2.38 -20.90 -1.54
CA LEU A 342 0.96 -20.61 -1.81
C LEU A 342 0.04 -21.70 -1.25
N ALA A 343 0.43 -22.98 -1.38
CA ALA A 343 -0.35 -24.10 -0.84
C ALA A 343 -0.46 -24.05 0.70
N LEU A 344 0.63 -23.70 1.40
CA LEU A 344 0.64 -23.56 2.86
C LEU A 344 -0.38 -22.52 3.35
N PHE A 345 -0.54 -21.41 2.62
CA PHE A 345 -1.42 -20.31 3.01
C PHE A 345 -2.77 -20.32 2.27
N SER A 346 -3.20 -21.46 1.73
CA SER A 346 -4.49 -21.58 1.00
C SER A 346 -5.73 -21.20 1.82
N ALA A 347 -5.64 -21.19 3.16
CA ALA A 347 -6.70 -20.76 4.06
C ALA A 347 -6.68 -19.25 4.38
N SER A 348 -5.65 -18.51 3.97
CA SER A 348 -5.58 -17.07 4.19
C SER A 348 -6.56 -16.32 3.29
N ALA A 349 -6.90 -15.10 3.67
CA ALA A 349 -7.76 -14.24 2.84
C ALA A 349 -7.00 -13.75 1.60
N GLU A 350 -5.72 -13.44 1.77
CA GLU A 350 -4.80 -13.08 0.70
C GLU A 350 -3.39 -13.55 1.05
N ILE A 351 -2.58 -13.83 0.04
CA ILE A 351 -1.14 -14.00 0.18
C ILE A 351 -0.39 -13.20 -0.88
N LYS A 352 0.54 -12.35 -0.43
CA LYS A 352 1.48 -11.61 -1.27
C LYS A 352 2.90 -12.13 -1.09
N LEU A 353 3.54 -12.49 -2.21
CA LEU A 353 4.92 -12.98 -2.24
C LEU A 353 5.84 -11.94 -2.88
N GLU A 354 6.79 -11.41 -2.12
CA GLU A 354 7.74 -10.40 -2.60
C GLU A 354 9.18 -10.95 -2.59
N ALA A 355 9.77 -11.11 -3.77
CA ALA A 355 11.12 -11.60 -3.93
C ALA A 355 12.07 -10.45 -4.29
N ARG A 356 13.14 -10.28 -3.53
CA ARG A 356 14.26 -9.40 -3.88
C ARG A 356 15.45 -10.26 -4.30
N VAL A 357 15.77 -10.24 -5.60
CA VAL A 357 16.94 -10.97 -6.13
C VAL A 357 18.13 -10.03 -6.20
N LEU A 358 19.19 -10.33 -5.46
CA LEU A 358 20.46 -9.62 -5.53
C LEU A 358 21.24 -10.13 -6.76
N PRO A 359 21.54 -9.26 -7.74
CA PRO A 359 22.22 -9.68 -8.96
C PRO A 359 23.64 -10.15 -8.66
N ALA A 360 24.09 -11.19 -9.36
CA ALA A 360 25.47 -11.66 -9.25
C ALA A 360 26.42 -10.65 -9.91
N VAL A 361 27.07 -9.79 -9.11
CA VAL A 361 28.11 -8.89 -9.62
C VAL A 361 29.38 -9.71 -9.88
N ARG A 362 29.53 -10.20 -11.10
CA ARG A 362 30.81 -10.75 -11.57
C ARG A 362 31.78 -9.60 -11.85
N SER A 363 32.53 -9.18 -10.83
CA SER A 363 33.63 -8.25 -11.03
C SER A 363 34.66 -8.91 -11.94
N ARG A 364 34.92 -8.32 -13.11
CA ARG A 364 36.09 -8.69 -13.92
C ARG A 364 37.31 -8.34 -13.07
N ALA A 365 38.18 -9.32 -12.84
CA ALA A 365 39.33 -9.14 -11.97
C ALA A 365 40.13 -7.90 -12.41
N GLU A 366 40.34 -6.97 -11.47
CA GLU A 366 40.86 -5.64 -11.76
C GLU A 366 42.24 -5.74 -12.44
N GLY A 367 42.45 -4.95 -13.50
CA GLY A 367 43.76 -4.88 -14.17
C GLY A 367 43.98 -5.89 -15.30
N ILE A 368 43.20 -6.99 -15.42
CA ILE A 368 43.31 -7.89 -16.58
C ILE A 368 42.97 -7.13 -17.88
N SER A 369 41.92 -6.31 -17.89
CA SER A 369 41.55 -5.52 -19.08
C SER A 369 42.52 -4.38 -19.40
N ARG A 370 43.41 -4.01 -18.46
CA ARG A 370 44.43 -2.96 -18.65
C ARG A 370 45.77 -3.49 -19.18
N ALA A 371 45.99 -4.81 -19.12
CA ALA A 371 47.17 -5.44 -19.71
C ALA A 371 47.13 -5.35 -21.24
N ALA A 372 48.26 -5.01 -21.86
CA ALA A 372 48.35 -4.71 -23.28
C ALA A 372 48.45 -5.97 -24.14
N THR A 373 49.05 -7.03 -23.59
CA THR A 373 49.31 -8.29 -24.32
C THR A 373 48.55 -9.48 -23.74
N LEU A 374 48.31 -10.50 -24.57
CA LEU A 374 47.63 -11.72 -24.13
C LEU A 374 48.41 -12.49 -23.04
N PRO A 375 49.76 -12.59 -23.10
CA PRO A 375 50.55 -13.14 -21.99
C PRO A 375 50.40 -12.36 -20.69
N GLU A 376 50.44 -11.02 -20.72
CA GLU A 376 50.23 -10.20 -19.51
C GLU A 376 48.84 -10.39 -18.91
N LYS A 377 47.81 -10.55 -19.75
CA LYS A 377 46.44 -10.86 -19.31
C LYS A 377 46.38 -12.22 -18.62
N LEU A 378 47.04 -13.23 -19.19
CA LEU A 378 47.09 -14.58 -18.63
C LEU A 378 47.86 -14.60 -17.31
N THR A 379 49.00 -13.91 -17.21
CA THR A 379 49.75 -13.78 -15.95
C THR A 379 48.92 -13.11 -14.86
N ARG A 380 48.23 -12.00 -15.18
CA ARG A 380 47.34 -11.32 -14.21
C ARG A 380 46.18 -12.22 -13.77
N TRP A 381 45.63 -13.03 -14.66
CA TRP A 381 44.61 -14.01 -14.31
C TRP A 381 45.16 -15.09 -13.37
N CYS A 382 46.36 -15.63 -13.65
CA CYS A 382 47.04 -16.61 -12.82
C CYS A 382 47.34 -16.07 -11.41
N GLU A 383 47.81 -14.82 -11.29
CA GLU A 383 48.02 -14.14 -10.00
C GLU A 383 46.72 -14.04 -9.18
N LEU A 384 45.60 -13.69 -9.83
CA LEU A 384 44.32 -13.49 -9.16
C LEU A 384 43.61 -14.80 -8.79
N THR A 385 43.96 -15.90 -9.45
CA THR A 385 43.36 -17.24 -9.23
C THR A 385 44.28 -18.21 -8.48
N GLY A 386 45.52 -17.82 -8.21
CA GLY A 386 46.50 -18.67 -7.51
C GLY A 386 47.05 -19.83 -8.36
N VAL A 387 46.95 -19.74 -9.68
CA VAL A 387 47.44 -20.75 -10.63
C VAL A 387 48.89 -20.42 -11.04
N GLU A 388 49.75 -21.42 -11.20
CA GLU A 388 51.12 -21.17 -11.68
C GLU A 388 51.12 -20.65 -13.12
N ALA A 389 51.71 -19.47 -13.33
CA ALA A 389 51.69 -18.79 -14.61
C ALA A 389 52.61 -19.43 -15.67
N ASN A 390 53.80 -19.88 -15.27
CA ASN A 390 54.85 -20.30 -16.22
C ASN A 390 54.41 -21.41 -17.18
N PRO A 391 53.79 -22.52 -16.73
CA PRO A 391 53.36 -23.59 -17.65
C PRO A 391 52.30 -23.14 -18.67
N LEU A 392 51.45 -22.19 -18.26
CA LEU A 392 50.38 -21.66 -19.11
C LEU A 392 50.89 -20.62 -20.11
N ILE A 393 51.88 -19.81 -19.71
CA ILE A 393 52.56 -18.86 -20.60
C ILE A 393 53.40 -19.62 -21.65
N ASP A 394 54.08 -20.69 -21.25
CA ASP A 394 54.80 -21.57 -22.17
C ASP A 394 53.83 -22.23 -23.17
N GLY A 395 52.70 -22.73 -22.67
CA GLY A 395 51.63 -23.30 -23.52
C GLY A 395 51.05 -22.27 -24.49
N LEU A 396 50.82 -21.04 -24.05
CA LEU A 396 50.36 -19.93 -24.91
C LEU A 396 51.40 -19.61 -25.98
N SER A 397 52.68 -19.52 -25.62
CA SER A 397 53.77 -19.27 -26.57
C SER A 397 53.87 -20.37 -27.61
N MET A 398 53.68 -21.63 -27.21
CA MET A 398 53.62 -22.77 -28.14
C MET A 398 52.45 -22.63 -29.13
N LEU A 399 51.26 -22.28 -28.64
CA LEU A 399 50.07 -22.07 -29.48
C LEU A 399 50.24 -20.89 -30.46
N GLU A 400 50.96 -19.84 -30.07
CA GLU A 400 51.22 -18.68 -30.93
C GLU A 400 52.29 -18.95 -32.00
N THR A 401 53.19 -19.90 -31.78
CA THR A 401 54.40 -20.07 -32.61
C THR A 401 54.49 -21.39 -33.37
N LEU A 402 53.70 -22.41 -33.00
CA LEU A 402 53.76 -23.75 -33.57
C LEU A 402 52.40 -24.17 -34.14
N ASP A 403 52.41 -25.01 -35.18
CA ASP A 403 51.20 -25.67 -35.66
C ASP A 403 50.79 -26.84 -34.75
N ALA A 404 49.54 -27.29 -34.89
CA ALA A 404 48.95 -28.32 -34.05
C ALA A 404 49.71 -29.66 -34.07
N GLN A 405 50.29 -30.05 -35.21
CA GLN A 405 51.04 -31.30 -35.33
C GLN A 405 52.39 -31.19 -34.62
N SER A 406 53.09 -30.06 -34.80
CA SER A 406 54.36 -29.77 -34.12
C SER A 406 54.22 -29.69 -32.60
N ILE A 407 53.10 -29.16 -32.09
CA ILE A 407 52.79 -29.15 -30.65
C ILE A 407 52.54 -30.58 -30.14
N ALA A 408 51.73 -31.36 -30.86
CA ALA A 408 51.42 -32.73 -30.49
C ALA A 408 52.68 -33.61 -30.46
N ASP A 409 53.53 -33.54 -31.49
CA ASP A 409 54.78 -34.30 -31.58
C ASP A 409 55.74 -33.95 -30.43
N ARG A 410 55.80 -32.66 -30.03
CA ARG A 410 56.64 -32.20 -28.91
C ARG A 410 56.12 -32.65 -27.55
N VAL A 411 54.81 -32.64 -27.34
CA VAL A 411 54.18 -33.16 -26.11
C VAL A 411 54.39 -34.67 -26.02
N LEU A 412 54.23 -35.39 -27.12
CA LEU A 412 54.45 -36.85 -27.19
C LEU A 412 55.94 -37.20 -27.00
N GLY A 413 56.87 -36.42 -27.55
CA GLY A 413 58.32 -36.63 -27.39
C GLY A 413 58.88 -36.23 -26.03
N GLY A 414 58.16 -35.43 -25.24
CA GLY A 414 58.52 -35.04 -23.87
C GLY A 414 58.01 -36.00 -22.78
N LEU A 415 57.23 -37.02 -23.14
CA LEU A 415 56.84 -38.08 -22.22
C LEU A 415 58.07 -38.95 -21.93
N PRO A 416 58.47 -39.15 -20.66
CA PRO A 416 59.62 -39.98 -20.34
C PRO A 416 59.40 -41.43 -20.82
N GLU A 417 60.40 -42.01 -21.50
CA GLU A 417 60.41 -43.42 -21.94
C GLU A 417 60.20 -44.43 -20.78
N GLN A 418 60.23 -43.99 -19.53
CA GLN A 418 59.98 -44.82 -18.35
C GLN A 418 58.50 -45.05 -18.00
N ALA A 419 57.52 -44.44 -18.69
CA ALA A 419 56.10 -44.79 -18.49
C ALA A 419 55.61 -45.94 -19.39
N VAL A 420 56.32 -46.26 -20.49
CA VAL A 420 55.86 -47.28 -21.46
C VAL A 420 56.34 -48.69 -21.10
N ALA A 421 57.48 -48.85 -20.41
CA ALA A 421 57.98 -50.17 -20.02
C ALA A 421 57.28 -50.79 -18.79
N VAL A 422 56.76 -49.98 -17.85
CA VAL A 422 56.13 -50.49 -16.60
C VAL A 422 54.67 -50.92 -16.81
N GLN A 423 54.00 -50.47 -17.88
CA GLN A 423 52.60 -50.85 -18.17
C GLN A 423 52.47 -52.09 -19.08
N LEU A 424 53.48 -52.43 -19.89
CA LEU A 424 53.44 -53.62 -20.75
C LEU A 424 53.70 -54.93 -19.99
N GLU A 425 54.47 -54.95 -18.89
CA GLU A 425 54.64 -56.16 -18.06
C GLU A 425 53.44 -56.43 -17.14
N ARG A 426 52.70 -55.39 -16.69
CA ARG A 426 51.49 -55.56 -15.87
C ARG A 426 50.26 -56.00 -16.68
N ALA A 427 50.18 -55.67 -17.97
CA ALA A 427 49.09 -56.12 -18.83
C ALA A 427 49.22 -57.61 -19.26
N ALA A 428 50.44 -58.17 -19.27
CA ALA A 428 50.67 -59.57 -19.63
C ALA A 428 50.36 -60.57 -18.48
N GLN A 429 50.27 -60.13 -17.23
CA GLN A 429 49.98 -61.00 -16.08
C GLN A 429 48.49 -61.13 -15.71
N VAL A 430 47.57 -60.39 -16.34
CA VAL A 430 46.13 -60.43 -15.98
C VAL A 430 45.28 -61.26 -16.97
N VAL A 431 45.86 -61.79 -18.06
CA VAL A 431 45.15 -62.67 -19.00
C VAL A 431 45.25 -64.14 -18.58
N THR A 432 44.66 -64.51 -17.43
CA THR A 432 44.23 -65.90 -17.17
C THR A 432 42.94 -65.92 -16.33
N GLY A 433 41.78 -65.81 -17.02
CA GLY A 433 40.46 -66.03 -16.44
C GLY A 433 39.35 -65.89 -17.50
N PRO A 434 38.35 -66.79 -17.57
CA PRO A 434 37.52 -66.95 -18.77
C PRO A 434 36.44 -65.86 -18.92
N PRO A 435 35.92 -65.65 -20.15
CA PRO A 435 34.96 -64.58 -20.44
C PRO A 435 33.53 -64.98 -20.06
N VAL A 436 32.73 -64.03 -19.58
CA VAL A 436 31.27 -64.14 -19.55
C VAL A 436 30.67 -62.99 -20.36
N VAL A 437 29.82 -63.39 -21.30
CA VAL A 437 29.26 -62.66 -22.44
C VAL A 437 28.18 -61.69 -21.99
N ALA A 438 28.22 -60.44 -22.47
CA ALA A 438 27.10 -59.52 -22.45
C ALA A 438 26.32 -59.63 -23.77
N SER A 439 25.00 -59.85 -23.68
CA SER A 439 24.06 -59.75 -24.78
C SER A 439 23.20 -58.51 -24.56
N LEU A 440 23.30 -57.56 -25.48
CA LEU A 440 22.31 -56.50 -25.70
C LEU A 440 22.05 -56.44 -27.21
N VAL A 441 20.81 -56.76 -27.54
CA VAL A 441 20.12 -56.89 -28.84
C VAL A 441 18.76 -56.25 -28.49
N ASP A 442 18.18 -55.23 -29.12
CA ASP A 442 18.16 -54.73 -30.49
C ASP A 442 17.92 -53.20 -30.52
N MET A 443 18.40 -52.56 -31.57
CA MET A 443 17.83 -51.31 -32.11
C MET A 443 17.07 -51.68 -33.39
N GLU A 444 15.81 -51.28 -33.50
CA GLU A 444 15.14 -51.15 -34.79
C GLU A 444 15.05 -49.67 -35.18
N PHE A 445 15.61 -49.38 -36.36
CA PHE A 445 15.43 -48.18 -37.15
C PHE A 445 14.16 -48.33 -38.00
N ASP A 446 13.38 -47.26 -38.13
CA ASP A 446 12.49 -47.10 -39.28
C ASP A 446 12.79 -45.79 -40.01
N ALA A 447 12.81 -45.88 -41.34
CA ALA A 447 13.30 -44.87 -42.26
C ALA A 447 12.14 -44.32 -43.10
N GLY A 448 12.04 -42.99 -43.20
CA GLY A 448 10.99 -42.33 -43.99
C GLY A 448 11.44 -40.98 -44.58
N THR A 449 12.11 -41.06 -45.72
CA THR A 449 12.15 -40.13 -46.88
C THR A 449 11.79 -38.64 -46.75
N ALA A 450 12.69 -37.79 -47.27
CA ALA A 450 12.50 -36.36 -47.50
C ALA A 450 11.78 -36.03 -48.84
N GLY A 451 11.02 -34.94 -48.84
CA GLY A 451 10.55 -34.20 -50.03
C GLY A 451 10.01 -32.81 -49.62
N PRO A 452 10.18 -31.72 -50.42
CA PRO A 452 10.26 -30.35 -49.87
C PRO A 452 9.10 -29.40 -50.26
N LYS A 453 9.03 -28.28 -49.50
CA LYS A 453 8.35 -26.97 -49.74
C LYS A 453 6.82 -26.91 -49.63
N ASP A 454 6.34 -26.11 -48.68
CA ASP A 454 5.73 -24.82 -49.03
C ASP A 454 5.58 -23.87 -47.83
N SER A 455 5.78 -22.59 -48.15
CA SER A 455 5.81 -21.42 -47.27
C SER A 455 4.41 -20.85 -47.02
N ALA A 456 4.07 -20.58 -45.77
CA ALA A 456 3.13 -19.52 -45.41
C ALA A 456 3.34 -19.08 -43.95
N ALA A 457 3.79 -17.85 -43.76
CA ALA A 457 3.83 -17.18 -42.46
C ALA A 457 2.42 -16.75 -42.03
N PRO A 458 2.20 -16.59 -40.72
CA PRO A 458 1.60 -15.34 -40.27
C PRO A 458 2.40 -14.67 -39.14
N SER A 459 2.41 -13.35 -39.27
CA SER A 459 2.90 -12.31 -38.36
C SER A 459 2.54 -12.53 -36.89
N LEU A 460 3.57 -12.60 -36.03
CA LEU A 460 3.45 -12.39 -34.59
C LEU A 460 3.88 -10.95 -34.29
N ALA A 461 2.87 -10.12 -33.98
CA ALA A 461 3.09 -8.81 -33.39
C ALA A 461 3.82 -8.97 -32.05
N ALA A 462 4.92 -8.23 -31.90
CA ALA A 462 5.66 -8.13 -30.66
C ALA A 462 4.78 -7.46 -29.59
N ALA A 463 4.40 -8.22 -28.56
CA ALA A 463 3.94 -7.65 -27.31
C ALA A 463 5.17 -7.42 -26.43
N GLU A 464 5.56 -6.16 -26.28
CA GLU A 464 6.52 -5.73 -25.26
C GLU A 464 5.92 -5.98 -23.86
N PRO A 465 6.67 -6.53 -22.90
CA PRO A 465 6.19 -6.58 -21.51
C PRO A 465 6.22 -5.18 -20.91
N ALA A 466 5.05 -4.68 -20.52
CA ALA A 466 4.88 -3.42 -19.82
C ALA A 466 5.70 -3.41 -18.51
N MET A 467 6.66 -2.49 -18.42
CA MET A 467 7.38 -2.13 -17.21
C MET A 467 6.44 -1.40 -16.26
N ASN A 468 5.69 -2.15 -15.46
CA ASN A 468 4.62 -1.63 -14.59
C ASN A 468 5.02 -1.53 -13.11
N TRP A 469 6.29 -1.21 -12.79
CA TRP A 469 6.80 -1.25 -11.41
C TRP A 469 7.37 0.09 -10.91
N LEU A 470 6.90 1.23 -11.41
CA LEU A 470 7.43 2.54 -10.99
C LEU A 470 6.36 3.61 -10.76
N THR A 471 5.22 3.22 -10.17
CA THR A 471 4.16 4.14 -9.74
C THR A 471 3.62 3.82 -8.35
N ASP A 472 4.39 3.12 -7.51
CA ASP A 472 4.07 3.02 -6.08
C ASP A 472 4.51 4.33 -5.42
N ASP A 473 3.53 5.21 -5.27
CA ASP A 473 3.64 6.44 -4.50
C ASP A 473 3.87 6.06 -3.03
N LEU A 474 5.03 6.42 -2.50
CA LEU A 474 5.53 5.93 -1.21
C LEU A 474 4.87 6.63 0.00
N PHE A 475 3.79 7.38 -0.22
CA PHE A 475 3.10 8.21 0.78
C PHE A 475 1.58 8.34 0.55
N ALA A 476 0.95 7.34 -0.06
CA ALA A 476 -0.51 7.22 -0.09
C ALA A 476 -1.03 6.33 1.05
#